data_AF-A0AAD8F053-F1
#
_entry.id   AF-A0AAD8F053-F1
#
_cell.length_a   1.000
_cell.length_b   1.000
_cell.length_c   1.000
_cell.angle_alpha   90.00
_cell.angle_beta   90.00
_cell.angle_gamma   90.00
#
_symmetry.space_group_name_H-M   'P 1'
#
loop_
_entity.id
_entity.type
_entity.pdbx_description
1 polymer ?
#
loop_
_entity_poly.entity_id
_entity_poly.type
_entity_poly.pdbx_seq_one_letter_code
_entity_poly.pdbx_strand_id
1 'polypeptide(L)'
;MVLKLCRGGLHAFLIVISALGGFTNEDGTVLKYLKTIFGSQELIDHGVLVFIHGETLRMSLKDWCNGHREELKLKDIGNELSNRAVFISNEQDRERYRDEILQKVTQLKSVTNSLQIGRL
;
A
#
# COMPACT_ATOMS: atom_id res chain seq x y z
N MET A 1 -20.83 -6.74 6.47
CA MET A 1 -19.75 -5.77 6.18
C MET A 1 -18.41 -6.44 6.40
N VAL A 2 -17.51 -6.39 5.43
CA VAL A 2 -16.22 -7.11 5.35
C VAL A 2 -15.34 -6.90 6.60
N LEU A 3 -15.46 -5.73 7.25
CA LEU A 3 -14.73 -5.41 8.48
C LEU A 3 -15.05 -6.32 9.67
N LYS A 4 -16.23 -6.97 9.70
CA LYS A 4 -16.57 -7.96 10.74
C LYS A 4 -15.68 -9.22 10.70
N LEU A 5 -14.97 -9.46 9.60
CA LEU A 5 -14.01 -10.57 9.48
C LEU A 5 -12.70 -10.27 10.19
N CYS A 6 -12.39 -8.98 10.42
CA CYS A 6 -11.17 -8.52 11.08
C CYS A 6 -11.40 -8.29 12.59
N ARG A 7 -12.02 -9.26 13.29
CA ARG A 7 -12.37 -9.13 14.72
C ARG A 7 -11.16 -8.88 15.63
N GLY A 8 -9.99 -9.37 15.25
CA GLY A 8 -8.72 -9.14 15.95
C GLY A 8 -8.02 -7.82 15.59
N GLY A 9 -8.67 -6.97 14.78
CA GLY A 9 -8.07 -5.76 14.22
C GLY A 9 -7.42 -5.98 12.86
N LEU A 10 -7.13 -4.88 12.18
CA LEU A 10 -6.44 -4.88 10.90
C LEU A 10 -4.94 -4.67 11.12
N HIS A 11 -4.11 -5.56 10.57
CA HIS A 11 -2.65 -5.49 10.74
C HIS A 11 -1.97 -4.65 9.68
N ALA A 12 -2.45 -4.74 8.43
CA ALA A 12 -1.89 -4.00 7.30
C ALA A 12 -2.96 -3.76 6.22
N PHE A 13 -2.79 -2.67 5.48
CA PHE A 13 -3.47 -2.41 4.21
C PHE A 13 -2.50 -2.71 3.08
N LEU A 14 -2.82 -3.70 2.24
CA LEU A 14 -2.10 -3.92 0.98
C LEU A 14 -2.72 -3.00 -0.09
N ILE A 15 -1.99 -1.96 -0.47
CA ILE A 15 -2.40 -1.01 -1.50
C ILE A 15 -1.79 -1.49 -2.82
N VAL A 16 -2.59 -2.14 -3.65
CA VAL A 16 -2.13 -2.74 -4.91
C VAL A 16 -2.28 -1.74 -6.05
N ILE A 17 -1.18 -1.48 -6.76
CA ILE A 17 -1.12 -0.57 -7.91
C ILE A 17 -0.55 -1.31 -9.12
N SER A 18 -1.11 -1.09 -10.30
CA SER A 18 -0.56 -1.62 -11.55
C SER A 18 0.52 -0.71 -12.12
N ALA A 19 1.73 -1.22 -12.30
CA ALA A 19 2.80 -0.48 -12.97
C ALA A 19 2.59 -0.39 -14.50
N LEU A 20 1.66 -1.17 -15.07
CA LEU A 20 1.36 -1.17 -16.51
C LEU A 20 0.46 0.01 -16.93
N GLY A 21 -0.45 0.43 -16.05
CA GLY A 21 -1.44 1.49 -16.31
C GLY A 21 -1.21 2.79 -15.55
N GLY A 22 -0.24 2.80 -14.63
CA GLY A 22 -0.02 3.93 -13.72
C GLY A 22 -1.09 4.02 -12.63
N PHE A 23 -1.11 5.16 -11.95
CA PHE A 23 -2.13 5.49 -10.96
C PHE A 23 -3.24 6.32 -11.60
N THR A 24 -4.49 5.98 -11.35
CA THR A 24 -5.62 6.70 -11.95
C THR A 24 -6.34 7.59 -10.95
N ASN A 25 -7.22 8.46 -11.45
CA ASN A 25 -8.11 9.27 -10.62
C ASN A 25 -9.03 8.42 -9.74
N GLU A 26 -9.44 7.25 -10.22
CA GLU A 26 -10.22 6.27 -9.47
C GLU A 26 -9.42 5.71 -8.29
N ASP A 27 -8.14 5.36 -8.51
CA ASP A 27 -7.24 4.91 -7.44
C ASP A 27 -7.09 6.00 -6.36
N GLY A 28 -6.88 7.26 -6.78
CA GLY A 28 -6.83 8.41 -5.89
C GLY A 28 -8.13 8.63 -5.10
N THR A 29 -9.27 8.37 -5.74
CA THR A 29 -10.58 8.45 -5.11
C THR A 29 -10.77 7.35 -4.06
N VAL A 30 -10.38 6.11 -4.36
CA VAL A 30 -10.41 5.00 -3.39
C VAL A 30 -9.51 5.30 -2.18
N LEU A 31 -8.29 5.81 -2.40
CA LEU A 31 -7.40 6.19 -1.31
C LEU A 31 -7.98 7.33 -0.45
N LYS A 32 -8.66 8.31 -1.05
CA LYS A 32 -9.38 9.36 -0.29
C LYS A 32 -10.47 8.75 0.58
N TYR A 33 -11.27 7.82 0.05
CA TYR A 33 -12.30 7.14 0.83
C TYR A 33 -11.71 6.32 1.98
N LEU A 34 -10.63 5.56 1.74
CA LEU A 34 -9.97 4.80 2.79
C LEU A 34 -9.41 5.71 3.89
N LYS A 35 -8.81 6.85 3.53
CA LYS A 35 -8.36 7.87 4.49
C LYS A 35 -9.52 8.44 5.32
N THR A 36 -10.70 8.62 4.72
CA THR A 36 -11.90 9.09 5.44
C THR A 36 -12.43 8.04 6.40
N ILE A 37 -12.38 6.75 6.02
CA ILE A 37 -12.93 5.66 6.84
C ILE A 37 -11.99 5.27 7.99
N PHE A 38 -10.68 5.15 7.72
CA PHE A 38 -9.72 4.59 8.67
C PHE A 38 -8.85 5.64 9.34
N GLY A 39 -8.84 6.87 8.83
CA GLY A 39 -7.89 7.90 9.21
C GLY A 39 -6.64 7.88 8.31
N SER A 40 -6.09 9.07 8.08
CA SER A 40 -4.96 9.23 7.15
C SER A 40 -3.67 8.66 7.72
N GLN A 41 -3.43 8.82 9.02
CA GLN A 41 -2.23 8.34 9.68
C GLN A 41 -2.25 6.81 9.78
N GLU A 42 -3.41 6.23 10.07
CA GLU A 42 -3.62 4.79 10.21
C GLU A 42 -3.37 4.06 8.88
N LEU A 43 -3.83 4.64 7.76
CA LEU A 43 -3.56 4.10 6.44
C LEU A 43 -2.07 4.12 6.10
N ILE A 44 -1.34 5.15 6.57
CA ILE A 44 0.11 5.25 6.41
C ILE A 44 0.83 4.27 7.34
N ASP A 45 0.50 4.25 8.62
CA ASP A 45 1.17 3.44 9.64
C ASP A 45 0.98 1.94 9.37
N HIS A 46 -0.17 1.56 8.79
CA HIS A 46 -0.48 0.18 8.44
C HIS A 46 -0.33 -0.14 6.94
N GLY A 47 0.10 0.82 6.11
CA GLY A 47 0.17 0.64 4.65
C GLY A 47 1.40 -0.16 4.19
N VAL A 48 1.19 -1.03 3.20
CA VAL A 48 2.23 -1.64 2.36
C VAL A 48 1.84 -1.42 0.91
N LEU A 49 2.73 -0.81 0.13
CA LEU A 49 2.49 -0.53 -1.28
C LEU A 49 2.93 -1.74 -2.11
N VAL A 50 2.06 -2.25 -2.97
CA VAL A 50 2.35 -3.43 -3.79
C VAL A 50 2.16 -3.08 -5.25
N PHE A 51 3.25 -3.11 -6.03
CA PHE A 51 3.19 -2.92 -7.47
C PHE A 51 3.07 -4.27 -8.15
N ILE A 52 2.03 -4.47 -8.95
CA ILE A 52 1.92 -5.58 -9.89
C ILE A 52 2.43 -5.13 -11.26
N HIS A 53 2.85 -6.10 -12.08
CA HIS A 53 3.54 -5.83 -13.35
C HIS A 53 4.84 -5.05 -13.14
N GLY A 54 5.55 -5.32 -12.03
CA GLY A 54 6.75 -4.59 -11.64
C GLY A 54 7.85 -4.57 -12.71
N GLU A 55 7.87 -5.52 -13.64
CA GLU A 55 8.77 -5.53 -14.80
C GLU A 55 8.58 -4.31 -15.72
N THR A 56 7.43 -3.64 -15.70
CA THR A 56 7.17 -2.45 -16.51
C THR A 56 7.68 -1.17 -15.86
N LEU A 57 8.11 -1.22 -14.59
CA LEU A 57 8.64 -0.07 -13.87
C LEU A 57 10.08 0.22 -14.31
N ARG A 58 10.24 1.08 -15.32
CA ARG A 58 11.55 1.47 -15.87
C ARG A 58 12.27 2.58 -15.10
N MET A 59 11.72 3.02 -13.96
CA MET A 59 12.22 4.14 -13.17
C MET A 59 12.16 3.84 -11.68
N SER A 60 12.83 4.65 -10.85
CA SER A 60 12.76 4.48 -9.41
C SER A 60 11.34 4.75 -8.90
N LEU A 61 10.96 4.15 -7.77
CA LEU A 61 9.67 4.43 -7.11
C LEU A 61 9.48 5.93 -6.85
N LYS A 62 10.55 6.61 -6.46
CA LYS A 62 10.53 8.05 -6.22
C LYS A 62 10.18 8.82 -7.50
N ASP A 63 10.76 8.41 -8.63
CA ASP A 63 10.48 9.04 -9.92
C ASP A 63 9.07 8.72 -10.40
N TRP A 64 8.61 7.49 -10.21
CA TRP A 64 7.24 7.09 -10.51
C TRP A 64 6.23 7.90 -9.71
N CYS A 65 6.41 8.06 -8.40
CA CYS A 65 5.58 8.91 -7.55
C CYS A 65 5.63 10.39 -7.96
N ASN A 66 6.77 10.86 -8.48
CA ASN A 66 6.91 12.23 -8.97
C ASN A 66 6.21 12.47 -10.31
N GLY A 67 6.03 11.46 -11.14
CA GLY A 67 5.31 11.55 -12.42
C GLY A 67 3.79 11.66 -12.27
N HIS A 68 3.24 11.19 -11.16
CA HIS A 68 1.79 11.11 -10.89
C HIS A 68 1.33 12.20 -9.89
N ARG A 69 1.81 13.44 -10.08
CA ARG A 69 1.64 14.56 -9.11
C ARG A 69 0.24 15.17 -9.07
N GLU A 70 -0.50 15.11 -10.17
CA GLU A 70 -1.83 15.75 -10.31
C GLU A 70 -2.92 14.91 -9.63
N GLU A 71 -2.75 13.59 -9.51
CA GLU A 71 -3.59 12.74 -8.66
C GLU A 71 -3.20 12.92 -7.18
N LEU A 72 -3.59 14.08 -6.65
CA LEU A 72 -3.45 14.51 -5.26
C LEU A 72 -3.43 13.32 -4.28
N LYS A 73 -2.27 13.14 -3.62
CA LYS A 73 -1.99 12.32 -2.42
C LYS A 73 -1.14 11.05 -2.62
N LEU A 74 -0.70 10.73 -3.84
CA LEU A 74 0.36 9.72 -4.04
C LEU A 74 1.72 10.16 -3.52
N LYS A 75 2.00 11.47 -3.44
CA LYS A 75 3.30 11.96 -2.96
C LYS A 75 3.48 11.71 -1.46
N ASP A 76 2.44 11.94 -0.67
CA ASP A 76 2.47 11.70 0.78
C ASP A 76 2.57 10.21 1.06
N ILE A 77 1.67 9.42 0.47
CA ILE A 77 1.65 7.96 0.61
C ILE A 77 2.92 7.34 0.01
N GLY A 78 3.33 7.76 -1.17
CA GLY A 78 4.50 7.24 -1.87
C GLY A 78 5.80 7.56 -1.15
N ASN A 79 5.96 8.74 -0.57
CA ASN A 79 7.13 9.06 0.26
C ASN A 79 7.11 8.28 1.57
N GLU A 80 5.98 8.26 2.27
CA GLU A 80 5.84 7.66 3.61
C GLU A 80 5.77 6.11 3.58
N LEU A 81 5.35 5.53 2.45
CA LEU A 81 5.33 4.09 2.20
C LEU A 81 6.48 3.62 1.29
N SER A 82 7.35 4.50 0.80
CA SER A 82 8.44 4.11 -0.12
C SER A 82 9.31 2.97 0.41
N ASN A 83 9.63 2.99 1.70
CA ASN A 83 10.40 1.94 2.38
C ASN A 83 9.62 0.61 2.57
N ARG A 84 8.32 0.63 2.29
CA ARG A 84 7.36 -0.48 2.42
C ARG A 84 6.70 -0.82 1.08
N ALA A 85 7.38 -0.50 -0.03
CA ALA A 85 6.95 -0.94 -1.35
C ALA A 85 7.49 -2.34 -1.67
N VAL A 86 6.67 -3.14 -2.35
CA VAL A 86 6.99 -4.47 -2.88
C VAL A 86 6.66 -4.49 -4.37
N PHE A 87 7.53 -5.09 -5.20
CA PHE A 87 7.35 -5.17 -6.65
C PHE A 87 7.18 -6.63 -7.07
N ILE A 88 5.96 -6.96 -7.49
CA ILE A 88 5.61 -8.27 -8.06
C ILE A 88 5.81 -8.20 -9.56
N SER A 89 6.80 -8.93 -10.06
CA SER A 89 7.03 -9.11 -11.50
C SER A 89 6.86 -10.56 -11.93
N ASN A 90 6.56 -10.76 -13.20
CA ASN A 90 6.41 -12.11 -13.78
C ASN A 90 7.71 -12.94 -13.76
N GLU A 91 8.86 -12.29 -13.55
CA GLU A 91 10.18 -12.92 -13.48
C GLU A 91 10.55 -13.41 -12.06
N GLN A 92 9.78 -13.00 -11.04
CA GLN A 92 10.01 -13.42 -9.66
C GLN A 92 9.20 -14.68 -9.31
N ASP A 93 9.82 -15.58 -8.55
CA ASP A 93 9.10 -16.70 -7.94
C ASP A 93 8.08 -16.18 -6.91
N ARG A 94 6.94 -16.86 -6.84
CA ARG A 94 5.87 -16.64 -5.88
C ARG A 94 6.34 -16.62 -4.44
N GLU A 95 7.26 -17.51 -4.10
CA GLU A 95 7.80 -17.59 -2.74
C GLU A 95 8.51 -16.28 -2.35
N ARG A 96 9.19 -15.65 -3.31
CA ARG A 96 9.96 -14.44 -3.09
C ARG A 96 9.09 -13.25 -2.72
N TYR A 97 8.07 -12.93 -3.52
CA TYR A 97 7.20 -11.80 -3.18
C TYR A 97 6.31 -12.10 -1.97
N ARG A 98 5.95 -13.36 -1.72
CA ARG A 98 5.25 -13.76 -0.50
C ARG A 98 6.09 -13.41 0.73
N ASP A 99 7.35 -13.84 0.74
CA ASP A 99 8.24 -13.64 1.87
C ASP A 99 8.55 -12.15 2.07
N GLU A 100 8.69 -11.38 0.99
CA GLU A 100 8.86 -9.93 1.07
C GLU A 100 7.64 -9.22 1.66
N ILE A 101 6.42 -9.54 1.21
CA ILE A 101 5.18 -9.00 1.79
C ILE A 101 5.08 -9.36 3.27
N LEU A 102 5.33 -10.62 3.63
CA LEU A 102 5.28 -11.09 5.02
C LEU A 102 6.31 -10.35 5.89
N GLN A 103 7.51 -10.12 5.38
CA GLN A 103 8.54 -9.34 6.06
C GLN A 103 8.06 -7.91 6.34
N LYS A 104 7.52 -7.22 5.33
CA LYS A 104 7.01 -5.85 5.49
C LYS A 104 5.85 -5.78 6.49
N VAL A 105 4.88 -6.69 6.39
CA VAL A 105 3.74 -6.75 7.32
C VAL A 105 4.20 -7.06 8.75
N THR A 106 5.20 -7.92 8.92
CA THR A 106 5.74 -8.26 10.25
C THR A 106 6.49 -7.08 10.88
N GLN A 107 7.22 -6.30 10.08
CA GLN A 107 7.85 -5.04 10.53
C GLN A 107 6.81 -4.07 11.07
N LEU A 108 5.63 -3.96 10.43
CA LEU A 108 4.54 -3.12 10.95
C LEU A 108 4.08 -3.58 12.33
N LYS A 109 3.92 -4.88 12.55
CA LYS A 109 3.51 -5.41 13.86
C LYS A 109 4.50 -5.09 14.97
N SER A 110 5.78 -4.97 14.66
CA SER A 110 6.81 -4.62 15.65
C SER A 110 6.81 -3.14 16.03
N VAL A 111 6.26 -2.27 15.18
CA VAL A 111 6.26 -0.81 15.35
C VAL A 111 4.88 -0.31 15.79
N THR A 112 3.81 -0.98 15.38
CA THR A 112 2.43 -0.54 15.55
C THR A 112 1.51 -1.69 15.96
N ASN A 113 0.63 -1.44 16.93
CA ASN A 113 -0.42 -2.39 17.31
C ASN A 113 -1.52 -2.45 16.23
N SER A 114 -2.22 -3.58 16.12
CA SER A 114 -3.33 -3.73 15.15
C SER A 114 -4.40 -2.64 15.30
N LEU A 115 -4.87 -2.11 14.16
CA LEU A 115 -5.92 -1.11 14.10
C LEU A 115 -7.24 -1.72 14.56
N GLN A 116 -7.78 -1.20 15.66
CA GLN A 116 -9.02 -1.69 16.26
C GLN A 116 -10.23 -1.09 15.53
N ILE A 117 -10.97 -1.95 14.84
CA ILE A 117 -12.11 -1.55 14.02
C ILE A 117 -13.29 -1.03 14.85
N GLY A 118 -13.37 -1.39 16.14
CA GLY A 118 -14.44 -0.92 17.05
C GLY A 118 -14.28 0.52 17.55
N ARG A 119 -13.25 1.25 17.13
CA ARG A 119 -13.02 2.67 17.45
C ARG A 119 -13.29 3.64 16.29
N LEU A 120 -13.68 3.12 15.12
CA LEU A 120 -14.02 3.89 13.92
C LEU A 120 -15.50 4.28 13.91
#